data_AF-A0A2S3YVI4-F1
#
_entry.id   AF-A0A2S3YVI4-F1
#
_cell.length_a   1.000
_cell.length_b   1.000
_cell.length_c   1.000
_cell.angle_alpha   90.00
_cell.angle_beta   90.00
_cell.angle_gamma   90.00
#
_symmetry.space_group_name_H-M   'P 1'
#
loop_
_entity.id
_entity.type
_entity.pdbx_description
1 polymer ?
#
loop_
_entity_poly.entity_id
_entity_poly.type
_entity_poly.pdbx_seq_one_letter_code
_entity_poly.pdbx_strand_id
1 'polypeptide(L)'
;MFFANATRGLALAGTDFVYLDEGAYGVIFVNRDAGRIRKVYRRQQDEAHVRAVFDAEADAYIRAASSPALLCLIPAHFQVCTLQQVIDRDGNDVSAEFFPNLAFETEFVNATFHKIGNIGGDEIRCIRRLFRAAGINHTTDMSVSLTADGRISKVIDFAVEEHEIWHQD
;
A
#
# COMPACT_ATOMS: atom_id res chain seq x y z
N MET A 1 4.45 3.23 18.29
CA MET A 1 3.98 1.86 18.00
C MET A 1 5.21 1.08 17.56
N PHE A 2 5.65 0.06 18.31
CA PHE A 2 6.74 -0.80 17.87
C PHE A 2 6.14 -1.84 16.94
N PHE A 3 6.49 -1.79 15.66
CA PHE A 3 6.04 -2.76 14.66
C PHE A 3 6.78 -4.08 14.89
N ALA A 4 6.03 -5.18 15.04
CA ALA A 4 6.55 -6.47 15.51
C ALA A 4 7.59 -7.08 14.56
N ASN A 5 7.58 -6.67 13.28
CA ASN A 5 8.43 -7.23 12.24
C ASN A 5 9.74 -6.45 12.00
N ALA A 6 9.88 -5.21 12.50
CA ALA A 6 11.09 -4.42 12.32
C ALA A 6 12.34 -5.12 12.89
N THR A 7 12.16 -5.86 13.99
CA THR A 7 13.23 -6.63 14.64
C THR A 7 13.41 -8.04 14.06
N ARG A 8 12.57 -8.48 13.12
CA ARG A 8 12.70 -9.80 12.47
C ARG A 8 13.60 -9.77 11.24
N GLY A 9 13.78 -8.59 10.63
CA GLY A 9 14.62 -8.43 9.44
C GLY A 9 14.10 -9.24 8.25
N LEU A 10 12.78 -9.15 7.98
CA LEU A 10 12.16 -9.92 6.91
C LEU A 10 12.71 -9.52 5.53
N ALA A 11 12.83 -10.50 4.64
CA ALA A 11 13.17 -10.31 3.23
C ALA A 11 12.39 -11.27 2.34
N LEU A 12 12.32 -10.97 1.03
CA LEU A 12 11.76 -11.88 0.04
C LEU A 12 12.88 -12.69 -0.61
N ALA A 13 12.83 -14.01 -0.46
CA ALA A 13 13.89 -14.92 -0.90
C ALA A 13 14.17 -14.78 -2.41
N GLY A 14 15.44 -14.75 -2.77
CA GLY A 14 15.88 -14.63 -4.16
C GLY A 14 15.69 -13.24 -4.77
N THR A 15 15.49 -12.20 -3.94
CA THR A 15 15.37 -10.81 -4.37
C THR A 15 16.07 -9.85 -3.41
N ASP A 16 16.21 -8.57 -3.80
CA ASP A 16 16.74 -7.52 -2.93
C ASP A 16 15.65 -6.79 -2.12
N PHE A 17 14.43 -7.33 -2.06
CA PHE A 17 13.35 -6.76 -1.27
C PHE A 17 13.53 -7.05 0.21
N VAL A 18 13.66 -5.99 1.02
CA VAL A 18 13.79 -6.06 2.48
C VAL A 18 12.64 -5.33 3.16
N TYR A 19 12.34 -5.71 4.40
CA TYR A 19 11.31 -5.04 5.22
C TYR A 19 11.52 -3.52 5.25
N LEU A 20 10.43 -2.77 5.02
CA LEU A 20 10.38 -1.31 5.14
C LEU A 20 9.44 -0.87 6.26
N ASP A 21 8.19 -1.33 6.20
CA ASP A 21 7.11 -0.89 7.09
C ASP A 21 5.97 -1.93 7.12
N GLU A 22 4.94 -1.69 7.93
CA GLU A 22 3.71 -2.49 7.93
C GLU A 22 2.44 -1.66 8.09
N GLY A 23 1.40 -2.02 7.33
CA GLY A 23 0.05 -1.51 7.50
C GLY A 23 -0.80 -2.45 8.37
N ALA A 24 -2.11 -2.18 8.42
CA ALA A 24 -3.05 -3.03 9.17
C ALA A 24 -3.06 -4.48 8.65
N TYR A 25 -3.13 -4.66 7.32
CA TYR A 25 -3.32 -5.97 6.70
C TYR A 25 -2.07 -6.58 6.07
N GLY A 26 -0.96 -5.84 5.95
CA GLY A 26 0.17 -6.28 5.16
C GLY A 26 1.51 -5.65 5.55
N VAL A 27 2.58 -6.28 5.08
CA VAL A 27 3.97 -5.83 5.25
C VAL A 27 4.45 -5.23 3.94
N ILE A 28 5.18 -4.12 4.03
CA ILE A 28 5.80 -3.44 2.90
C ILE A 28 7.28 -3.81 2.85
N PHE A 29 7.70 -4.35 1.73
CA PHE A 29 9.10 -4.59 1.39
C PHE A 29 9.56 -3.55 0.38
N VAL A 30 10.84 -3.19 0.40
CA VAL A 30 11.45 -2.22 -0.52
C VAL A 30 12.68 -2.81 -1.18
N ASN A 31 12.80 -2.59 -2.48
CA ASN A 31 14.04 -2.68 -3.23
C ASN A 31 14.41 -1.26 -3.66
N ARG A 32 15.42 -0.67 -3.00
CA ARG A 32 15.80 0.74 -3.21
C ARG A 32 16.48 0.96 -4.53
N ASP A 33 17.31 0.02 -4.95
CA ASP A 33 18.09 0.11 -6.19
C ASP A 33 17.16 0.03 -7.41
N ALA A 34 16.11 -0.81 -7.32
CA ALA A 34 15.07 -0.88 -8.34
C ALA A 34 14.02 0.25 -8.23
N GLY A 35 13.98 0.99 -7.12
CA GLY A 35 12.95 1.99 -6.86
C GLY A 35 11.54 1.38 -6.74
N ARG A 36 11.40 0.23 -6.08
CA ARG A 36 10.13 -0.52 -5.98
C ARG A 36 9.77 -0.84 -4.53
N ILE A 37 8.48 -0.87 -4.25
CA ILE A 37 7.93 -1.54 -3.07
C ILE A 37 7.10 -2.75 -3.48
N ARG A 38 7.01 -3.73 -2.59
CA ARG A 38 6.06 -4.84 -2.66
C ARG A 38 5.27 -4.91 -1.36
N LYS A 39 3.95 -4.81 -1.44
CA LYS A 39 3.04 -5.04 -0.30
C LYS A 39 2.61 -6.50 -0.32
N VAL A 40 2.73 -7.17 0.81
CA VAL A 40 2.33 -8.57 1.00
C VAL A 40 1.35 -8.68 2.15
N TYR A 41 0.19 -9.28 1.92
CA TYR A 41 -0.87 -9.37 2.91
C TYR A 41 -0.67 -10.55 3.87
N ARG A 42 -0.96 -10.31 5.16
CA ARG A 42 -0.76 -11.27 6.26
C ARG A 42 -2.00 -12.13 6.50
N ARG A 43 -1.80 -13.34 6.98
CA ARG A 43 -2.82 -14.25 7.52
C ARG A 43 -3.17 -13.92 8.97
N GLN A 44 -3.64 -12.69 9.21
CA GLN A 44 -4.03 -12.24 10.56
C GLN A 44 -5.54 -12.28 10.80
N GLN A 45 -6.33 -12.40 9.74
CA GLN A 45 -7.79 -12.39 9.78
C GLN A 45 -8.36 -13.38 8.78
N ASP A 46 -9.69 -13.43 8.70
CA ASP A 46 -10.41 -14.20 7.70
C ASP A 46 -9.91 -13.89 6.27
N GLU A 47 -9.68 -14.94 5.47
CA GLU A 47 -9.13 -14.80 4.13
C GLU A 47 -10.04 -13.99 3.21
N ALA A 48 -11.37 -14.15 3.32
CA ALA A 48 -12.29 -13.44 2.46
C ALA A 48 -12.23 -11.93 2.73
N HIS A 49 -12.11 -11.53 4.00
CA HIS A 49 -11.93 -10.13 4.38
C HIS A 49 -10.62 -9.55 3.83
N VAL A 50 -9.49 -10.23 4.06
CA VAL A 50 -8.18 -9.75 3.59
C VAL A 50 -8.12 -9.69 2.06
N ARG A 51 -8.77 -10.63 1.38
CA ARG A 51 -8.91 -10.63 -0.08
C ARG A 51 -9.75 -9.45 -0.56
N ALA A 52 -10.86 -9.14 0.09
CA ALA A 52 -11.67 -7.97 -0.26
C ALA A 52 -10.88 -6.67 -0.13
N VAL A 53 -10.10 -6.50 0.94
CA VAL A 53 -9.21 -5.35 1.11
C VAL A 53 -8.16 -5.29 -0.02
N PHE A 54 -7.51 -6.41 -0.33
CA PHE A 54 -6.54 -6.49 -1.43
C PHE A 54 -7.17 -6.10 -2.78
N ASP A 55 -8.33 -6.68 -3.11
CA ASP A 55 -9.02 -6.43 -4.37
C ASP A 55 -9.46 -4.95 -4.47
N ALA A 56 -9.95 -4.36 -3.38
CA ALA A 56 -10.35 -2.95 -3.34
C ALA A 56 -9.17 -1.98 -3.51
N GLU A 57 -8.00 -2.27 -2.92
CA GLU A 57 -6.78 -1.47 -3.13
C GLU A 57 -6.24 -1.67 -4.56
N ALA A 58 -6.16 -2.91 -5.04
CA ALA A 58 -5.64 -3.24 -6.36
C ALA A 58 -6.49 -2.61 -7.48
N ASP A 59 -7.82 -2.73 -7.39
CA ASP A 59 -8.74 -2.12 -8.34
C ASP A 59 -8.63 -0.58 -8.31
N ALA A 60 -8.40 0.01 -7.14
CA ALA A 60 -8.19 1.45 -7.05
C ALA A 60 -6.94 1.91 -7.79
N TYR A 61 -5.83 1.17 -7.68
CA TYR A 61 -4.62 1.45 -8.46
C TYR A 61 -4.85 1.30 -9.96
N ILE A 62 -5.55 0.26 -10.39
CA ILE A 62 -5.89 0.02 -11.81
C ILE A 62 -6.72 1.19 -12.38
N ARG A 63 -7.74 1.63 -11.63
CA ARG A 63 -8.59 2.77 -12.00
C ARG A 63 -7.82 4.08 -12.03
N ALA A 64 -7.00 4.34 -11.02
CA ALA A 64 -6.19 5.54 -10.95
C ALA A 64 -5.15 5.60 -12.08
N ALA A 65 -4.51 4.48 -12.41
CA ALA A 65 -3.57 4.38 -13.53
C ALA A 65 -4.23 4.59 -14.90
N SER A 66 -5.54 4.28 -15.00
CA SER A 66 -6.32 4.49 -16.23
C SER A 66 -6.85 5.93 -16.38
N SER A 67 -6.73 6.77 -15.34
CA SER A 67 -7.16 8.16 -15.35
C SER A 67 -5.97 9.10 -15.58
N PRO A 68 -5.92 9.84 -16.71
CA PRO A 68 -4.82 10.77 -16.99
C PRO A 68 -4.61 11.81 -15.89
N ALA A 69 -5.67 12.21 -15.19
CA ALA A 69 -5.60 13.18 -14.10
C ALA A 69 -5.02 12.61 -12.79
N LEU A 70 -5.07 11.30 -12.60
CA LEU A 70 -4.56 10.61 -11.40
C LEU A 70 -3.21 9.94 -11.63
N LEU A 71 -2.85 9.63 -12.87
CA LEU A 71 -1.64 8.89 -13.22
C LEU A 71 -0.36 9.50 -12.60
N CYS A 72 -0.25 10.84 -12.58
CA CYS A 72 0.89 11.52 -11.99
C CYS A 72 0.86 11.55 -10.45
N LEU A 73 -0.32 11.39 -9.85
CA LEU A 73 -0.57 11.49 -8.41
C LEU A 73 -0.41 10.15 -7.68
N ILE A 74 -0.31 9.03 -8.37
CA ILE A 74 -0.10 7.72 -7.74
C ILE A 74 1.33 7.21 -7.98
N PRO A 75 1.84 6.30 -7.13
CA PRO A 75 3.01 5.50 -7.46
C PRO A 75 2.85 4.76 -8.80
N ALA A 76 3.87 4.84 -9.65
CA ALA A 76 3.87 4.25 -10.97
C ALA A 76 4.09 2.72 -10.95
N HIS A 77 3.86 2.08 -12.11
CA HIS A 77 4.19 0.66 -12.34
C HIS A 77 3.48 -0.35 -11.43
N PHE A 78 2.23 -0.06 -11.08
CA PHE A 78 1.38 -1.00 -10.35
C PHE A 78 1.31 -2.36 -11.07
N GLN A 79 1.55 -3.44 -10.33
CA GLN A 79 1.34 -4.80 -10.81
C GLN A 79 0.98 -5.73 -9.66
N VAL A 80 0.02 -6.62 -9.88
CA VAL A 80 -0.24 -7.75 -8.97
C VAL A 80 0.88 -8.77 -9.13
N CYS A 81 1.35 -9.32 -8.03
CA CYS A 81 2.40 -10.32 -8.00
C CYS A 81 1.95 -11.54 -7.19
N THR A 82 2.42 -12.71 -7.58
CA THR A 82 2.41 -13.85 -6.65
C THR A 82 3.54 -13.68 -5.66
N LEU A 83 3.27 -14.04 -4.40
CA LEU A 83 4.23 -13.98 -3.33
C LEU A 83 5.37 -14.96 -3.59
N GLN A 84 6.58 -14.45 -3.40
CA GLN A 84 7.78 -15.24 -3.26
C GLN A 84 8.05 -15.46 -1.77
N GLN A 85 8.70 -16.56 -1.45
CA GLN A 85 8.99 -17.00 -0.09
C GLN A 85 9.50 -15.85 0.81
N VAL A 86 8.91 -15.68 2.00
CA VAL A 86 9.35 -14.69 2.99
C VAL A 86 10.29 -15.38 3.97
N ILE A 87 11.47 -14.80 4.16
CA ILE A 87 12.47 -15.29 5.11
C ILE A 87 12.71 -14.27 6.22
N ASP A 88 13.01 -14.74 7.43
CA ASP A 88 13.51 -13.89 8.51
C ASP A 88 15.03 -13.71 8.47
N ARG A 89 15.58 -12.91 9.40
CA ARG A 89 17.03 -12.66 9.51
C ARG A 89 17.86 -13.91 9.79
N ASP A 90 17.27 -14.93 10.38
CA ASP A 90 17.94 -16.18 10.73
C ASP A 90 17.88 -17.18 9.55
N GLY A 91 17.23 -16.79 8.44
CA GLY A 91 17.08 -17.59 7.24
C GLY A 91 15.90 -18.56 7.29
N ASN A 92 15.03 -18.46 8.29
CA ASN A 92 13.86 -19.33 8.39
C ASN A 92 12.77 -18.87 7.42
N ASP A 93 12.10 -19.83 6.79
CA ASP A 93 10.91 -19.57 5.98
C ASP A 93 9.70 -19.27 6.90
N VAL A 94 9.17 -18.05 6.76
CA VAL A 94 8.00 -17.55 7.50
C VAL A 94 6.82 -17.25 6.57
N SER A 95 6.83 -17.79 5.35
CA SER A 95 5.80 -17.59 4.33
C SER A 95 4.40 -18.02 4.79
N ALA A 96 4.32 -18.94 5.75
CA ALA A 96 3.06 -19.40 6.34
C ALA A 96 2.27 -18.30 7.05
N GLU A 97 2.88 -17.15 7.34
CA GLU A 97 2.22 -15.98 7.92
C GLU A 97 1.55 -15.07 6.88
N PHE A 98 1.69 -15.38 5.59
CA PHE A 98 1.27 -14.52 4.48
C PHE A 98 0.37 -15.25 3.47
N PHE A 99 -0.46 -14.49 2.77
CA PHE A 99 -1.25 -15.02 1.67
C PHE A 99 -0.43 -15.01 0.38
N PRO A 100 -0.23 -16.18 -0.28
CA PRO A 100 0.72 -16.30 -1.36
C PRO A 100 0.28 -15.62 -2.67
N ASN A 101 -1.00 -15.25 -2.79
CA ASN A 101 -1.54 -14.64 -4.00
C ASN A 101 -2.09 -13.22 -3.75
N LEU A 102 -1.83 -12.65 -2.57
CA LEU A 102 -2.27 -11.30 -2.20
C LEU A 102 -1.03 -10.43 -2.00
N ALA A 103 -0.44 -10.04 -3.12
CA ALA A 103 0.68 -9.12 -3.16
C ALA A 103 0.62 -8.23 -4.41
N PHE A 104 1.13 -7.02 -4.29
CA PHE A 104 1.32 -6.13 -5.42
C PHE A 104 2.60 -5.32 -5.26
N GLU A 105 3.10 -4.82 -6.37
CA GLU A 105 4.22 -3.89 -6.42
C GLU A 105 3.83 -2.55 -7.00
N THR A 106 4.57 -1.53 -6.62
CA THR A 106 4.52 -0.22 -7.24
C THR A 106 5.85 0.53 -7.01
N GLU A 107 5.96 1.74 -7.55
CA GLU A 107 7.07 2.66 -7.35
C GLU A 107 7.35 2.88 -5.85
N PHE A 108 8.63 2.81 -5.46
CA PHE A 108 9.08 3.32 -4.17
C PHE A 108 9.23 4.84 -4.26
N VAL A 109 8.30 5.56 -3.66
CA VAL A 109 8.37 7.01 -3.52
C VAL A 109 9.20 7.35 -2.29
N ASN A 110 10.42 7.85 -2.49
CA ASN A 110 11.30 8.29 -1.41
C ASN A 110 10.87 9.67 -0.87
N ALA A 111 9.75 9.72 -0.18
CA ALA A 111 9.20 10.92 0.43
C ALA A 111 8.50 10.61 1.75
N THR A 112 8.35 11.63 2.59
CA THR A 112 7.52 11.53 3.79
C THR A 112 6.05 11.60 3.39
N PHE A 113 5.25 10.67 3.92
CA PHE A 113 3.82 10.66 3.74
C PHE A 113 3.10 11.13 5.00
N HIS A 114 2.03 11.90 4.81
CA HIS A 114 1.19 12.45 5.86
C HIS A 114 -0.25 11.99 5.64
N LYS A 115 -0.95 11.61 6.72
CA LYS A 115 -2.38 11.29 6.62
C LYS A 115 -3.16 12.52 6.17
N ILE A 116 -4.00 12.34 5.15
CA ILE A 116 -4.69 13.43 4.48
C ILE A 116 -5.65 14.19 5.42
N GLY A 117 -6.17 13.53 6.46
CA GLY A 117 -7.06 14.15 7.45
C GLY A 117 -6.45 15.36 8.18
N ASN A 118 -5.12 15.45 8.23
CA ASN A 118 -4.41 16.56 8.88
C ASN A 118 -4.11 17.73 7.94
N ILE A 119 -4.42 17.58 6.65
CA ILE A 119 -4.16 18.59 5.63
C ILE A 119 -5.53 19.10 5.17
N GLY A 120 -5.75 20.40 5.29
CA GLY A 120 -6.97 21.07 4.85
C GLY A 120 -6.75 21.87 3.57
N GLY A 121 -7.81 22.17 2.83
CA GLY A 121 -7.76 23.15 1.73
C GLY A 121 -8.43 22.72 0.42
N ASP A 122 -8.35 23.61 -0.57
CA ASP A 122 -8.92 23.42 -1.90
C ASP A 122 -8.27 22.27 -2.68
N GLU A 123 -6.97 22.08 -2.51
CA GLU A 123 -6.21 21.04 -3.20
C GLU A 123 -6.73 19.64 -2.86
N ILE A 124 -6.99 19.35 -1.60
CA ILE A 124 -7.51 18.04 -1.17
C ILE A 124 -8.93 17.82 -1.65
N ARG A 125 -9.76 18.87 -1.65
CA ARG A 125 -11.09 18.79 -2.26
C ARG A 125 -11.00 18.51 -3.76
N CYS A 126 -9.99 19.04 -4.44
CA CYS A 126 -9.73 18.73 -5.84
C CYS A 126 -9.35 17.26 -6.01
N ILE A 127 -8.36 16.78 -5.27
CA ILE A 127 -7.88 15.39 -5.34
C ILE A 127 -8.98 14.39 -5.03
N ARG A 128 -9.74 14.58 -3.95
CA ARG A 128 -10.88 13.71 -3.63
C ARG A 128 -11.93 13.67 -4.75
N ARG A 129 -12.17 14.80 -5.43
CA ARG A 129 -13.06 14.83 -6.60
C ARG A 129 -12.48 14.04 -7.78
N LEU A 130 -11.17 14.12 -8.02
CA LEU A 130 -10.51 13.33 -9.08
C LEU A 130 -10.60 11.83 -8.80
N PHE A 131 -10.31 11.39 -7.58
CA PHE A 131 -10.43 9.99 -7.17
C PHE A 131 -11.88 9.50 -7.27
N ARG A 132 -12.85 10.28 -6.76
CA ARG A 132 -14.27 9.94 -6.88
C ARG A 132 -14.75 9.86 -8.34
N ALA A 133 -14.27 10.76 -9.20
CA ALA A 133 -14.59 10.72 -10.64
C ALA A 133 -14.05 9.46 -11.33
N ALA A 134 -12.98 8.85 -10.79
CA ALA A 134 -12.46 7.55 -11.22
C ALA A 134 -13.15 6.36 -10.53
N GLY A 135 -14.19 6.59 -9.71
CA GLY A 135 -14.90 5.57 -8.96
C GLY A 135 -14.16 5.07 -7.71
N ILE A 136 -13.17 5.83 -7.21
CA ILE A 136 -12.41 5.50 -6.01
C ILE A 136 -12.96 6.34 -4.85
N ASN A 137 -13.73 5.70 -3.96
CA ASN A 137 -14.51 6.43 -2.95
C ASN A 137 -13.84 6.43 -1.57
N HIS A 138 -13.10 5.38 -1.21
CA HIS A 138 -12.40 5.31 0.07
C HIS A 138 -11.08 6.09 0.01
N THR A 139 -11.19 7.37 0.40
CA THR A 139 -10.16 8.41 0.30
C THR A 139 -10.00 9.20 1.61
N THR A 140 -10.56 8.67 2.70
CA THR A 140 -10.49 9.24 4.05
C THR A 140 -9.13 8.99 4.67
N ASP A 141 -8.58 7.79 4.45
CA ASP A 141 -7.38 7.29 5.12
C ASP A 141 -6.12 7.33 4.27
N MET A 142 -6.23 7.93 3.08
CA MET A 142 -5.11 8.08 2.17
C MET A 142 -4.00 8.94 2.78
N SER A 143 -2.78 8.58 2.43
CA SER A 143 -1.57 9.30 2.82
C SER A 143 -1.04 10.04 1.60
N VAL A 144 -0.55 11.26 1.80
CA VAL A 144 -0.03 12.10 0.71
C VAL A 144 1.40 12.53 1.00
N SER A 145 2.23 12.58 -0.04
CA SER A 145 3.54 13.24 0.02
C SER A 145 3.42 14.65 -0.56
N LEU A 146 4.23 15.56 -0.05
CA LEU A 146 4.24 16.95 -0.47
C LEU A 146 5.55 17.30 -1.20
N THR A 147 5.42 18.16 -2.20
CA THR A 147 6.52 18.87 -2.85
C THR A 147 7.07 19.97 -1.93
N ALA A 148 8.21 20.56 -2.30
CA ALA A 148 8.85 21.62 -1.52
C ALA A 148 7.98 22.89 -1.39
N ASP A 149 7.07 23.16 -2.34
CA ASP A 149 6.11 24.26 -2.28
C ASP A 149 4.78 23.87 -1.60
N GLY A 150 4.71 22.68 -1.01
CA GLY A 150 3.57 22.21 -0.21
C GLY A 150 2.43 21.60 -1.01
N ARG A 151 2.58 21.40 -2.32
CA ARG A 151 1.58 20.73 -3.16
C ARG A 151 1.68 19.22 -3.06
N ILE A 152 0.57 18.52 -3.25
CA ILE A 152 0.55 17.06 -3.22
C ILE A 152 1.26 16.49 -4.45
N SER A 153 2.26 15.64 -4.19
CA SER A 153 3.07 14.96 -5.19
C SER A 153 2.56 13.55 -5.47
N LYS A 154 2.36 12.76 -4.41
CA LYS A 154 1.89 11.37 -4.50
C LYS A 154 0.84 11.09 -3.44
N VAL A 155 -0.05 10.15 -3.75
CA VAL A 155 -1.14 9.67 -2.90
C VAL A 155 -1.04 8.15 -2.82
N ILE A 156 -1.13 7.59 -1.61
CA ILE A 156 -1.14 6.16 -1.30
C ILE A 156 -2.24 5.84 -0.28
N ASP A 157 -2.41 4.57 0.09
CA ASP A 157 -3.41 4.10 1.06
C ASP A 157 -4.87 4.46 0.67
N PHE A 158 -5.23 4.30 -0.60
CA PHE A 158 -6.58 4.54 -1.12
C PHE A 158 -7.20 3.23 -1.63
N ALA A 159 -8.54 3.14 -1.59
CA ALA A 159 -9.27 1.96 -2.05
C ALA A 159 -10.59 2.36 -2.73
N VAL A 160 -11.17 1.44 -3.52
CA VAL A 160 -12.46 1.70 -4.20
C VAL A 160 -13.58 1.90 -3.17
N GLU A 161 -13.61 1.07 -2.15
CA GLU A 161 -14.54 1.10 -1.03
C GLU A 161 -13.85 0.67 0.26
N GLU A 162 -14.54 0.87 1.38
CA GLU A 162 -14.03 0.55 2.70
C GLU A 162 -14.48 -0.85 3.12
N HIS A 163 -13.55 -1.63 3.65
CA HIS A 163 -13.82 -2.91 4.30
C HIS A 163 -13.32 -2.83 5.75
N GLU A 164 -14.14 -2.28 6.65
CA GLU A 164 -13.86 -2.25 8.09
C GLU A 164 -13.98 -3.64 8.71
N ILE A 165 -13.17 -3.88 9.73
CA ILE A 165 -13.34 -5.03 10.62
C ILE A 165 -14.45 -4.66 11.60
N TRP A 166 -15.62 -5.27 11.47
CA TRP A 166 -16.60 -5.24 12.56
C TRP A 166 -16.03 -6.11 13.68
N HIS A 167 -15.44 -5.49 14.70
CA HIS A 167 -15.27 -6.17 15.98
C HIS A 167 -16.67 -6.44 16.54
N GLN A 168 -17.13 -7.68 16.47
CA GLN A 168 -18.19 -8.11 17.39
C GLN A 168 -17.54 -8.19 18.77
N ASP A 169 -18.00 -7.33 19.67
CA ASP A 169 -17.71 -7.35 21.11
C ASP A 169 -18.06 -8.72 21.74
#